data_AF-A0A9E3J7K1-F1
#
_entry.id   AF-A0A9E3J7K1-F1
#
_cell.length_a   1.000
_cell.length_b   1.000
_cell.length_c   1.000
_cell.angle_alpha   90.00
_cell.angle_beta   90.00
_cell.angle_gamma   90.00
#
_symmetry.space_group_name_H-M   'P 1'
#
loop_
_entity.id
_entity.type
_entity.pdbx_description
1 polymer ?
#
loop_
_entity_poly.entity_id
_entity_poly.type
_entity_poly.pdbx_seq_one_letter_code
_entity_poly.pdbx_strand_id
1 'polypeptide(L)'
;AKYSPGLILHLRMAEAAAADGVAYLDLGRGQKEYKDSLKTRELTVSEGWVARRHPVAVGHRVRRVPARALRNAVMARPELFEPADRLLKKMGKIRSSATVTVKPTKT
;
A
#
# COMPACT_ATOMS: atom_id res chain seq x y z
N ALA A 1 11.46 -11.15 18.23
CA ALA A 1 10.47 -10.90 19.30
C ALA A 1 9.57 -12.12 19.40
N LYS A 2 9.39 -12.70 20.60
CA LYS A 2 8.66 -13.97 20.81
C LYS A 2 7.15 -13.85 20.56
N TYR A 3 6.62 -12.63 20.59
CA TYR A 3 5.23 -12.31 20.36
C TYR A 3 5.13 -11.34 19.18
N SER A 4 4.01 -11.36 18.46
CA SER A 4 3.68 -10.43 17.38
C SER A 4 2.65 -9.42 17.89
N PRO A 5 3.08 -8.24 18.40
CA PRO A 5 2.15 -7.22 18.91
C PRO A 5 1.13 -6.78 17.86
N GLY A 6 1.55 -6.74 16.59
CA GLY A 6 0.66 -6.41 15.48
C GLY A 6 -0.47 -7.43 15.29
N LEU A 7 -0.19 -8.73 15.46
CA LEU A 7 -1.23 -9.76 15.37
C LEU A 7 -2.20 -9.67 16.55
N ILE A 8 -1.69 -9.47 17.77
CA ILE A 8 -2.50 -9.29 18.97
C ILE A 8 -3.42 -8.07 18.81
N LEU A 9 -2.89 -6.96 18.28
CA LEU A 9 -3.69 -5.77 18.01
C LEU A 9 -4.86 -6.07 17.06
N HIS A 10 -4.63 -6.76 15.94
CA HIS A 10 -5.71 -7.09 14.98
C HIS A 10 -6.75 -8.03 15.57
N LEU A 11 -6.34 -8.99 16.40
CA LEU A 11 -7.27 -9.86 17.11
C LEU A 11 -8.15 -9.08 18.08
N ARG A 12 -7.55 -8.21 18.92
CA ARG A 12 -8.31 -7.39 19.88
C ARG A 12 -9.26 -6.41 19.19
N MET A 13 -8.86 -5.84 18.06
CA MET A 13 -9.75 -5.00 17.26
C MET A 13 -10.94 -5.79 16.72
N ALA A 14 -10.73 -7.02 16.25
CA ALA A 14 -11.82 -7.88 15.77
C ALA A 14 -12.79 -8.28 16.90
N GLU A 15 -12.26 -8.63 18.08
CA GLU A 15 -13.07 -8.94 19.27
C GLU A 15 -13.93 -7.74 19.71
N ALA A 16 -13.33 -6.55 19.79
CA ALA A 16 -14.04 -5.33 20.16
C ALA A 16 -15.11 -4.96 19.12
N ALA A 17 -14.78 -5.03 17.84
CA ALA A 17 -15.74 -4.76 16.76
C ALA A 17 -16.94 -5.73 16.82
N ALA A 18 -16.70 -7.01 17.10
CA ALA A 18 -17.77 -7.99 17.27
C ALA A 18 -18.65 -7.68 18.50
N ALA A 19 -18.05 -7.26 19.63
CA ALA A 19 -18.78 -6.83 20.82
C ALA A 19 -19.67 -5.61 20.55
N ASP A 20 -19.23 -4.71 19.67
CA ASP A 20 -19.99 -3.54 19.20
C ASP A 20 -21.02 -3.88 18.09
N GLY A 21 -21.19 -5.16 17.76
CA GLY A 21 -22.17 -5.63 16.77
C GLY A 21 -21.73 -5.49 15.31
N VAL A 22 -20.45 -5.22 15.04
CA VAL A 22 -19.91 -5.17 13.68
C VAL A 22 -19.81 -6.59 13.11
N ALA A 23 -20.57 -6.85 12.05
CA ALA A 23 -20.62 -8.17 11.42
C ALA A 23 -19.43 -8.46 10.47
N TYR A 24 -18.74 -7.42 9.98
CA TYR A 24 -17.69 -7.57 8.98
C TYR A 24 -16.51 -6.62 9.21
N LEU A 25 -15.30 -7.19 9.26
CA LEU A 25 -14.04 -6.46 9.36
C LEU A 25 -13.21 -6.70 8.10
N ASP A 26 -13.04 -5.66 7.28
CA ASP A 26 -12.19 -5.73 6.08
C ASP A 26 -10.71 -5.54 6.45
N LEU A 27 -9.89 -6.56 6.21
CA LEU A 27 -8.45 -6.51 6.47
C LEU A 27 -7.65 -5.76 5.38
N GLY A 28 -8.35 -5.20 4.40
CA GLY A 28 -7.81 -4.46 3.28
C GLY A 28 -7.13 -5.32 2.22
N ARG A 29 -6.78 -4.70 1.09
CA ARG A 29 -6.14 -5.35 -0.06
C ARG A 29 -4.72 -5.84 0.23
N GLY A 30 -4.31 -6.90 -0.48
CA GLY A 30 -2.94 -7.40 -0.54
C GLY A 30 -2.65 -8.52 0.46
N GLN A 31 -1.85 -9.49 0.00
CA GLN A 31 -1.50 -10.70 0.73
C GLN A 31 -0.50 -10.42 1.85
N LYS A 32 -0.80 -10.93 3.05
CA LYS A 32 0.08 -10.93 4.22
C LYS A 32 -0.32 -12.09 5.12
N GLU A 33 0.65 -12.81 5.68
CA GLU A 33 0.42 -14.00 6.52
C GLU A 33 -0.57 -13.77 7.67
N TYR A 34 -0.50 -12.60 8.33
CA TYR A 34 -1.43 -12.28 9.42
C TYR A 34 -2.90 -12.16 8.96
N LYS A 35 -3.13 -11.77 7.70
CA LYS A 35 -4.49 -11.70 7.15
C LYS A 35 -5.00 -13.09 6.86
N ASP A 36 -4.13 -13.97 6.41
CA ASP A 36 -4.48 -15.36 6.12
C ASP A 36 -4.85 -16.12 7.40
N SER A 37 -4.21 -15.79 8.53
CA SER A 37 -4.56 -16.39 9.82
C SER A 37 -5.82 -15.82 10.48
N LEU A 38 -6.22 -14.58 10.15
CA LEU A 38 -7.38 -13.91 10.77
C LEU A 38 -8.63 -13.88 9.90
N LYS A 39 -8.52 -13.99 8.56
CA LYS A 39 -9.67 -13.89 7.66
C LYS A 39 -10.53 -15.15 7.73
N THR A 40 -11.83 -14.96 7.63
CA THR A 40 -12.82 -16.05 7.49
C THR A 40 -13.32 -16.20 6.06
N ARG A 41 -13.04 -15.22 5.19
CA ARG A 41 -13.46 -15.19 3.78
C ARG A 41 -12.49 -14.36 2.95
N GLU A 42 -12.45 -14.66 1.64
CA GLU A 42 -11.81 -13.84 0.63
C GLU A 42 -12.85 -13.22 -0.32
N LEU A 43 -12.57 -11.99 -0.77
CA LEU A 43 -13.35 -11.29 -1.78
C LEU A 43 -12.43 -10.81 -2.90
N THR A 44 -12.73 -11.19 -4.13
CA THR A 44 -12.04 -10.64 -5.31
C THR A 44 -12.74 -9.36 -5.74
N VAL A 45 -12.01 -8.24 -5.72
CA VAL A 45 -12.53 -6.93 -6.15
C VAL A 45 -11.80 -6.49 -7.41
N SER A 46 -12.56 -6.25 -8.48
CA SER A 46 -12.05 -5.61 -9.69
C SER A 46 -12.14 -4.10 -9.53
N GLU A 47 -11.00 -3.41 -9.66
CA GLU A 47 -10.96 -1.94 -9.66
C GLU A 47 -10.88 -1.40 -11.08
N GLY A 48 -11.72 -0.40 -11.41
CA GLY A 48 -11.79 0.21 -12.73
C GLY A 48 -11.89 1.74 -12.68
N TRP A 49 -11.85 2.37 -13.85
CA TRP A 49 -11.98 3.82 -13.99
C TRP A 49 -13.04 4.15 -15.03
N VAL A 50 -14.01 4.99 -14.66
CA VAL A 50 -15.01 5.53 -15.58
C VAL A 50 -14.69 7.01 -15.82
N ALA A 51 -14.58 7.40 -17.09
CA ALA A 51 -14.39 8.79 -17.47
C ALA A 51 -15.08 9.08 -18.81
N ARG A 52 -15.52 10.33 -18.99
CA ARG A 52 -16.03 10.79 -20.29
C ARG A 52 -14.91 10.80 -21.33
N ARG A 53 -15.27 10.65 -22.61
CA ARG A 53 -14.34 10.77 -23.75
C ARG A 53 -13.88 12.22 -23.86
N HIS A 54 -12.83 12.56 -23.12
CA HIS A 54 -12.28 13.91 -23.05
C HIS A 54 -10.75 13.87 -22.96
N PRO A 55 -10.01 14.70 -23.71
CA PRO A 55 -8.55 14.67 -23.75
C PRO A 55 -7.91 14.88 -22.37
N VAL A 56 -8.50 15.74 -21.52
CA VAL A 56 -8.04 15.92 -20.13
C VAL A 56 -8.16 14.62 -19.30
N ALA A 57 -9.20 13.81 -19.52
CA ALA A 57 -9.35 12.54 -18.83
C ALA A 57 -8.26 11.54 -19.24
N VAL A 58 -7.85 11.57 -20.52
CA VAL A 58 -6.71 10.78 -21.02
C VAL A 58 -5.42 11.27 -20.37
N GLY A 59 -5.16 12.57 -20.35
CA GLY A 59 -3.98 13.15 -19.68
C GLY A 59 -3.92 12.78 -18.19
N HIS A 60 -5.06 12.84 -17.49
CA HIS A 60 -5.16 12.42 -16.09
C HIS A 60 -4.84 10.92 -15.91
N ARG A 61 -5.32 10.07 -16.82
CA ARG A 61 -5.04 8.62 -16.81
C ARG A 61 -3.56 8.34 -17.02
N VAL A 62 -2.94 8.98 -18.03
CA VAL A 62 -1.51 8.85 -18.33
C VAL A 62 -0.65 9.27 -17.15
N ARG A 63 -1.06 10.30 -16.38
CA ARG A 63 -0.30 10.74 -15.20
C ARG A 63 -0.40 9.76 -14.01
N ARG A 64 -1.58 9.16 -13.77
CA ARG A 64 -1.84 8.40 -12.53
C ARG A 64 -1.68 6.90 -12.64
N VAL A 65 -1.94 6.32 -13.81
CA VAL A 65 -1.91 4.87 -13.99
C VAL A 65 -0.51 4.25 -13.97
N PRO A 66 0.56 4.86 -14.54
CA PRO A 66 1.85 4.17 -14.71
C PRO A 66 2.47 3.72 -13.39
N ALA A 67 2.46 4.57 -12.36
CA ALA A 67 3.03 4.21 -11.05
C ALA A 67 2.29 3.04 -10.40
N ARG A 68 0.96 3.04 -10.51
CA ARG A 68 0.11 1.98 -9.96
C ARG A 68 0.28 0.67 -10.73
N ALA A 69 0.26 0.75 -12.06
CA ALA A 69 0.46 -0.40 -12.95
C ALA A 69 1.85 -1.02 -12.75
N LEU A 70 2.90 -0.19 -12.69
CA LEU A 70 4.26 -0.63 -12.44
C LEU A 70 4.39 -1.33 -11.08
N ARG A 71 3.84 -0.75 -10.01
CA ARG A 71 3.82 -1.39 -8.69
C ARG A 71 3.13 -2.75 -8.73
N ASN A 72 1.97 -2.85 -9.37
CA ASN A 72 1.25 -4.11 -9.49
C ASN A 72 2.04 -5.14 -10.32
N ALA A 73 2.69 -4.73 -11.41
CA ALA A 73 3.50 -5.61 -12.25
C ALA A 73 4.72 -6.16 -11.49
N VAL A 74 5.37 -5.32 -10.68
CA VAL A 74 6.45 -5.75 -9.77
C VAL A 74 5.91 -6.70 -8.70
N MET A 75 4.75 -6.41 -8.10
CA MET A 75 4.13 -7.27 -7.09
C MET A 75 3.66 -8.63 -7.62
N ALA A 76 3.37 -8.72 -8.91
CA ALA A 76 3.00 -9.98 -9.56
C ALA A 76 4.21 -10.84 -9.95
N ARG A 77 5.44 -10.30 -9.92
CA ARG A 77 6.66 -10.96 -10.38
C ARG A 77 7.76 -10.84 -9.33
N PRO A 78 7.95 -11.86 -8.47
CA PRO A 78 8.91 -11.80 -7.38
C PRO A 78 10.34 -11.43 -7.81
N GLU A 79 10.73 -11.78 -9.03
CA GLU A 79 12.05 -11.49 -9.60
C GLU A 79 12.30 -9.98 -9.78
N LEU A 80 11.23 -9.18 -9.88
CA LEU A 80 11.30 -7.73 -10.04
C LEU A 80 11.42 -6.97 -8.71
N PHE A 81 11.24 -7.64 -7.56
CA PHE A 81 11.28 -6.97 -6.26
C PHE A 81 12.64 -6.39 -5.93
N GLU A 82 13.71 -7.17 -6.08
CA GLU A 82 15.05 -6.69 -5.74
C GLU A 82 15.51 -5.52 -6.62
N PRO A 83 15.38 -5.57 -7.97
CA PRO A 83 15.69 -4.40 -8.80
C PRO A 83 14.88 -3.16 -8.43
N ALA A 84 13.57 -3.32 -8.19
CA ALA A 84 12.69 -2.23 -7.82
C ALA A 84 13.08 -1.61 -6.46
N ASP A 85 13.35 -2.43 -5.45
CA ASP A 85 13.77 -1.99 -4.12
C ASP A 85 15.12 -1.25 -4.17
N ARG A 86 16.10 -1.76 -4.94
CA ARG A 86 17.38 -1.07 -5.17
C ARG A 86 17.19 0.31 -5.79
N LEU A 87 16.33 0.43 -6.79
CA LEU A 87 16.02 1.70 -7.45
C LEU A 87 15.32 2.68 -6.50
N LEU A 88 14.33 2.21 -5.73
CA LEU A 88 13.62 3.02 -4.73
C LEU A 88 14.57 3.53 -3.64
N LYS A 89 15.47 2.69 -3.14
CA LYS A 89 16.50 3.08 -2.16
C LYS A 89 17.44 4.15 -2.71
N LYS A 90 17.90 4.02 -3.96
CA LYS A 90 18.73 5.05 -4.64
C LYS A 90 17.98 6.38 -4.76
N MET A 91 16.74 6.35 -5.23
CA MET A 91 15.92 7.56 -5.35
C MET A 91 15.62 8.20 -3.99
N GLY A 92 15.39 7.38 -2.96
CA GLY A 92 15.22 7.81 -1.57
C GLY A 92 16.44 8.59 -1.06
N LYS A 93 17.66 8.09 -1.33
CA LYS A 93 18.92 8.75 -0.97
C LYS A 93 19.06 10.13 -1.64
N ILE A 94 18.78 10.22 -2.94
CA ILE A 94 18.83 11.47 -3.71
C ILE A 94 17.83 12.50 -3.16
N ARG A 95 16.61 12.05 -2.85
CA ARG A 95 15.59 12.92 -2.27
C ARG A 95 15.98 13.40 -0.87
N SER A 96 16.48 12.52 -0.01
CA SER A 96 16.93 12.90 1.33
C SER A 96 18.12 13.86 1.30
N SER A 97 19.04 13.72 0.34
CA SER A 97 20.16 14.67 0.19
C SER A 97 19.70 16.06 -0.26
N ALA A 98 18.60 16.15 -1.03
CA ALA A 98 18.03 17.43 -1.44
C ALA A 98 17.24 18.13 -0.31
N THR A 99 16.71 17.38 0.66
CA THR A 99 15.96 17.96 1.80
C THR A 99 16.86 18.43 2.95
N VAL A 100 18.13 18.00 3.01
CA VAL A 100 19.07 18.40 4.08
C VAL A 100 19.56 19.86 3.93
N THR A 101 19.31 20.53 2.80
CA THR A 101 19.78 21.89 2.52
C THR A 101 18.80 23.01 2.91
N VAL A 102 18.02 22.86 4.00
CA VAL A 102 17.31 24.00 4.60
C VAL A 102 17.40 23.91 6.12
N LYS A 103 18.41 24.55 6.69
CA LYS A 103 18.41 24.95 8.11
C LYS A 103 18.79 26.43 8.15
N PRO A 104 17.86 27.37 8.43
CA PRO A 104 18.23 28.76 8.62
C PRO A 104 18.93 28.89 9.96
N THR A 105 20.18 29.33 9.93
CA THR A 105 20.91 29.81 11.10
C THR A 105 20.20 31.07 11.59
N LYS A 106 19.44 30.97 12.69
CA LYS A 106 18.96 32.16 13.40
C LYS A 106 20.10 32.70 14.25
N THR A 107 20.40 33.98 14.01
CA THR A 107 21.26 34.85 14.81
C THR A 107 20.60 35.18 16.15
#